data_AF-A0A4Q3S5X6-F1
#
_entry.id   AF-A0A4Q3S5X6-F1
#
_cell.length_a   1.000
_cell.length_b   1.000
_cell.length_c   1.000
_cell.angle_alpha   90.00
_cell.angle_beta   90.00
_cell.angle_gamma   90.00
#
_symmetry.space_group_name_H-M   'P 1'
#
loop_
_entity.id
_entity.type
_entity.pdbx_description
1 polymer ?
#
loop_
_entity_poly.entity_id
_entity_poly.type
_entity_poly.pdbx_seq_one_letter_code
_entity_poly.pdbx_strand_id
1 'polypeptide(L)'
;MKPEFKKLIVFGVIISFFTSAYAAFLNTIMKQGAFTDHFYSNWLSSIPKTYLLLLPFVLITGPLTRALVEWMFRNGRRVRN
;
A
#
# COMPACT_ATOMS: atom_id res chain seq x y z
N MET A 1 -12.44 10.57 -17.58
CA MET A 1 -11.21 10.24 -16.82
C MET A 1 -10.12 9.78 -17.78
N LYS A 2 -8.89 10.32 -17.67
CA LYS A 2 -7.74 9.89 -18.48
C LYS A 2 -7.40 8.41 -18.18
N PRO A 3 -7.04 7.60 -19.18
CA PRO A 3 -6.75 6.17 -18.99
C PRO A 3 -5.61 5.91 -17.98
N GLU A 4 -4.65 6.82 -17.87
CA GLU A 4 -3.57 6.74 -16.88
C GLU A 4 -4.07 6.86 -15.44
N PHE A 5 -5.06 7.72 -15.20
CA PHE A 5 -5.65 7.91 -13.87
C PHE A 5 -6.41 6.66 -13.42
N LYS A 6 -7.11 5.99 -14.36
CA LYS A 6 -7.77 4.69 -14.10
C LYS A 6 -6.76 3.62 -13.70
N LYS A 7 -5.64 3.51 -14.42
CA LYS A 7 -4.56 2.56 -14.09
C LYS A 7 -3.98 2.82 -12.69
N LEU A 8 -3.82 4.09 -12.33
CA LEU A 8 -3.26 4.50 -11.03
C LEU A 8 -4.22 4.18 -9.86
N ILE A 9 -5.52 4.42 -10.04
CA ILE A 9 -6.54 4.02 -9.05
C ILE A 9 -6.58 2.50 -8.91
N VAL A 10 -6.66 1.76 -10.02
CA VAL A 10 -6.74 0.29 -9.99
C VAL A 10 -5.49 -0.30 -9.33
N PHE A 11 -4.30 0.21 -9.68
CA PHE A 11 -3.07 -0.16 -9.02
C PHE A 11 -3.12 0.13 -7.51
N GLY A 12 -3.54 1.33 -7.13
CA GLY A 12 -3.69 1.75 -5.73
C GLY A 12 -4.64 0.84 -4.94
N VAL A 13 -5.78 0.48 -5.52
CA VAL A 13 -6.79 -0.44 -4.94
C VAL A 13 -6.23 -1.84 -4.74
N ILE A 14 -5.48 -2.37 -5.72
CA ILE A 14 -4.90 -3.71 -5.65
C ILE A 14 -3.75 -3.75 -4.65
N ILE A 15 -2.81 -2.80 -4.72
CA ILE A 15 -1.65 -2.80 -3.84
C ILE A 15 -2.06 -2.56 -2.39
N SER A 16 -3.02 -1.65 -2.15
CA SER A 16 -3.55 -1.45 -0.81
C SER A 16 -4.16 -2.73 -0.25
N PHE A 17 -4.85 -3.54 -1.06
CA PHE A 17 -5.41 -4.83 -0.59
C PHE A 17 -4.30 -5.78 -0.14
N PHE A 18 -3.27 -5.98 -0.96
CA PHE A 18 -2.13 -6.84 -0.61
C PHE A 18 -1.35 -6.32 0.59
N THR A 19 -1.07 -5.02 0.64
CA THR A 19 -0.40 -4.39 1.79
C THR A 19 -1.22 -4.53 3.06
N SER A 20 -2.54 -4.48 2.98
CA SER A 20 -3.43 -4.68 4.13
C SER A 20 -3.38 -6.09 4.65
N ALA A 21 -3.42 -7.09 3.74
CA ALA A 21 -3.31 -8.48 4.12
C ALA A 21 -1.98 -8.77 4.82
N TYR A 22 -0.88 -8.21 4.29
CA TYR A 22 0.45 -8.34 4.88
C TYR A 22 0.59 -7.60 6.23
N ALA A 23 0.13 -6.36 6.31
CA ALA A 23 0.19 -5.58 7.55
C ALA A 23 -0.70 -6.20 8.65
N ALA A 24 -1.89 -6.68 8.29
CA ALA A 24 -2.75 -7.42 9.19
C ALA A 24 -2.06 -8.70 9.68
N PHE A 25 -1.41 -9.44 8.79
CA PHE A 25 -0.67 -10.66 9.13
C PHE A 25 0.43 -10.40 10.17
N LEU A 26 1.29 -9.39 9.93
CA LEU A 26 2.33 -8.99 10.87
C LEU A 26 1.75 -8.57 12.22
N ASN A 27 0.70 -7.75 12.20
CA ASN A 27 0.04 -7.29 13.42
C ASN A 27 -0.56 -8.45 14.23
N THR A 28 -1.18 -9.43 13.57
CA THR A 28 -1.72 -10.63 14.22
C THR A 28 -0.59 -11.47 14.83
N ILE A 29 0.51 -11.68 14.12
CA ILE A 29 1.69 -12.39 14.64
C ILE A 29 2.25 -11.68 15.87
N MET A 30 2.44 -10.36 15.81
CA MET A 30 3.02 -9.59 16.91
C MET A 30 2.14 -9.59 18.17
N LYS A 31 0.81 -9.63 18.02
CA LYS A 31 -0.13 -9.56 19.15
C LYS A 31 -0.44 -10.92 19.77
N GLN A 32 -0.54 -11.96 18.96
CA GLN A 32 -1.11 -13.24 19.38
C GLN A 32 -0.15 -14.43 19.17
N GLY A 33 1.01 -14.21 18.55
CA GLY A 33 1.91 -15.28 18.09
C GLY A 33 1.49 -15.85 16.74
N ALA A 34 2.42 -16.51 16.06
CA ALA A 34 2.13 -17.16 14.78
C ALA A 34 1.38 -18.49 15.01
N PHE A 35 0.34 -18.75 14.21
CA PHE A 35 -0.37 -20.05 14.17
C PHE A 35 -1.04 -20.47 15.50
N THR A 36 -1.45 -19.52 16.33
CA THR A 36 -2.26 -19.80 17.53
C THR A 36 -3.72 -20.04 17.19
N ASP A 37 -4.48 -20.58 18.15
CA ASP A 37 -5.92 -20.77 18.00
C ASP A 37 -6.58 -19.43 17.63
N HIS A 38 -7.44 -19.46 16.60
CA HIS A 38 -8.10 -18.29 16.00
C HIS A 38 -7.22 -17.34 15.16
N PHE A 39 -5.95 -17.65 14.88
CA PHE A 39 -5.06 -16.81 14.07
C PHE A 39 -5.69 -16.39 12.74
N TYR A 40 -6.17 -17.37 11.96
CA TYR A 40 -6.76 -17.12 10.64
C TYR A 40 -8.02 -16.26 10.71
N SER A 41 -8.86 -16.47 11.74
CA SER A 41 -10.08 -15.67 11.95
C SER A 41 -9.74 -14.22 12.28
N ASN A 42 -8.80 -14.00 13.20
CA ASN A 42 -8.36 -12.66 13.59
C ASN A 42 -7.63 -11.94 12.47
N TRP A 43 -6.81 -12.66 11.70
CA TRP A 43 -6.14 -12.14 10.52
C TRP A 43 -7.15 -11.70 9.46
N LEU A 44 -8.05 -12.60 9.00
CA LEU A 44 -9.05 -12.26 7.98
C LEU A 44 -9.95 -11.10 8.40
N SER A 45 -10.40 -11.08 9.66
CA SER A 45 -11.26 -10.00 10.20
C SER A 45 -10.55 -8.64 10.24
N SER A 46 -9.22 -8.64 10.32
CA SER A 46 -8.43 -7.41 10.35
C SER A 46 -8.16 -6.83 8.96
N ILE A 47 -8.15 -7.65 7.89
CA ILE A 47 -7.85 -7.20 6.52
C ILE A 47 -8.76 -6.05 6.07
N PRO A 48 -10.10 -6.11 6.18
CA PRO A 48 -10.98 -5.03 5.73
C PRO A 48 -10.74 -3.71 6.49
N LYS A 49 -10.47 -3.79 7.80
CA LYS A 49 -10.21 -2.62 8.65
C LYS A 49 -8.90 -1.94 8.23
N THR A 50 -7.85 -2.72 8.07
CA THR A 50 -6.54 -2.23 7.62
C THR A 50 -6.61 -1.68 6.19
N TYR A 51 -7.42 -2.31 5.33
CA TYR A 51 -7.64 -1.87 3.97
C TYR A 51 -8.30 -0.50 3.86
N LEU A 52 -9.39 -0.27 4.59
CA LEU A 52 -10.06 1.03 4.58
C LEU A 52 -9.15 2.15 5.10
N LEU A 53 -8.22 1.83 5.99
CA LEU A 53 -7.25 2.80 6.53
C LEU A 53 -6.09 3.07 5.55
N LEU A 54 -5.57 2.04 4.88
CA LEU A 54 -4.45 2.16 3.93
C LEU A 54 -4.87 2.70 2.56
N LEU A 55 -6.08 2.41 2.10
CA LEU A 55 -6.56 2.81 0.77
C LEU A 55 -6.46 4.31 0.51
N PRO A 56 -6.99 5.22 1.37
CA PRO A 56 -6.84 6.66 1.14
C PRO A 56 -5.38 7.10 1.18
N PHE A 57 -4.58 6.52 2.08
CA PHE A 57 -3.14 6.81 2.18
C PHE A 57 -2.39 6.44 0.90
N VAL A 58 -2.63 5.26 0.34
CA VAL A 58 -2.00 4.78 -0.90
C VAL A 58 -2.42 5.60 -2.11
N LEU A 59 -3.71 5.96 -2.21
CA LEU A 59 -4.21 6.77 -3.32
C LEU A 59 -3.65 8.20 -3.32
N ILE A 60 -3.42 8.78 -2.14
CA ILE A 60 -2.78 10.09 -2.00
C ILE A 60 -1.28 9.98 -2.26
N THR A 61 -0.61 8.98 -1.68
CA THR A 61 0.85 8.85 -1.81
C THR A 61 1.28 8.45 -3.21
N GLY A 62 0.50 7.67 -3.97
CA GLY A 62 0.82 7.27 -5.35
C GLY A 62 1.30 8.41 -6.28
N PRO A 63 0.53 9.50 -6.48
CA PRO A 63 0.96 10.64 -7.29
C PRO A 63 2.14 11.40 -6.65
N LEU A 64 2.17 11.51 -5.32
CA LEU A 64 3.27 12.15 -4.57
C LEU A 64 4.61 11.41 -4.79
N THR A 65 4.62 10.09 -4.68
CA THR A 65 5.79 9.24 -4.93
C THR A 65 6.22 9.35 -6.39
N ARG A 66 5.28 9.37 -7.34
CA ARG A 66 5.60 9.56 -8.76
C ARG A 66 6.29 10.91 -9.00
N ALA A 67 5.80 12.00 -8.39
CA ALA A 67 6.42 13.31 -8.47
C ALA A 67 7.81 13.36 -7.82
N LEU A 68 7.98 12.67 -6.69
CA LEU A 68 9.25 12.61 -5.96
C LEU A 68 10.31 11.82 -6.74
N VAL A 69 9.93 10.67 -7.31
CA VAL A 69 10.79 9.88 -8.20
C VAL A 69 11.16 10.70 -9.43
N GLU A 70 10.20 11.36 -10.08
CA GLU A 70 10.48 12.20 -11.24
C GLU A 70 11.43 13.36 -10.89
N TRP A 71 11.27 13.99 -9.73
CA TRP A 71 12.17 15.03 -9.23
C TRP A 71 13.60 14.50 -9.03
N MET A 72 13.77 13.35 -8.38
CA MET A 72 15.08 12.73 -8.18
C MET A 72 15.80 12.45 -9.51
N PHE A 73 15.10 11.87 -10.49
CA PHE A 73 15.68 11.51 -11.78
C PHE A 73 15.83 12.69 -12.76
N ARG A 74 15.08 13.79 -12.59
CA ARG A 74 15.33 15.06 -13.30
C ARG A 74 16.58 15.75 -12.74
N ASN A 75 16.80 15.69 -11.43
CA ASN A 75 17.97 16.32 -10.81
C ASN A 75 19.26 15.56 -11.14
N GLY A 76 19.23 14.22 -11.19
CA GLY A 76 20.37 13.40 -11.61
C GLY A 76 20.84 13.66 -13.06
N ARG A 77 19.96 14.17 -13.94
CA ARG A 77 20.33 14.55 -15.32
C ARG A 77 20.97 15.94 -15.44
N ARG A 78 20.77 16.85 -14.47
CA ARG A 78 21.39 18.18 -14.47
C ARG A 78 22.85 18.20 -14.01
N VAL A 79 23.28 17.20 -13.25
CA VAL A 79 24.66 17.12 -12.72
C VAL A 79 25.64 16.52 -13.74
N ARG A 80 25.13 15.96 -14.86
CA ARG A 80 25.92 15.26 -15.88
C ARG A 80 26.18 16.06 -17.17
N ASN A 81 25.65 17.29 -17.26
CA ASN A 81 25.90 18.28 -18.32
C ASN A 81 26.58 19.49 -17.71
#